data_AF-A0A9W6EB69-F1
#
_entry.id   AF-A0A9W6EB69-F1
#
_cell.length_a   1.000
_cell.length_b   1.000
_cell.length_c   1.000
_cell.angle_alpha   90.00
_cell.angle_beta   90.00
_cell.angle_gamma   90.00
#
_symmetry.space_group_name_H-M   'P 1'
#
loop_
_entity.id
_entity.type
_entity.pdbx_description
1 polymer ?
#
loop_
_entity_poly.entity_id
_entity_poly.type
_entity_poly.pdbx_seq_one_letter_code
_entity_poly.pdbx_strand_id
1 'polypeptide(L)'
;MWNFSFTGRVLDIDGKKLKVWEQLTEFLDFELGQRRVLTRVINMENNLQSLLRICYELDPEDFDFDDSAEAGFAEELAEEHYCHEVQLTAILGERGLGPEYYHHETQFQEE
;
A
#
# COMPACT_ATOMS: atom_id res chain seq x y z
N MET A 1 -5.86 1.12 -20.54
CA MET A 1 -5.86 1.08 -19.06
C MET A 1 -6.05 -0.36 -18.63
N TRP A 2 -5.03 -0.98 -18.03
CA TRP A 2 -5.12 -2.36 -17.55
C TRP A 2 -6.07 -2.43 -16.34
N ASN A 3 -7.05 -3.32 -16.38
CA ASN A 3 -8.00 -3.54 -15.27
C ASN A 3 -7.41 -4.58 -14.30
N PHE A 4 -6.32 -4.22 -13.62
CA PHE A 4 -5.72 -5.09 -12.61
C PHE A 4 -6.52 -5.03 -11.32
N SER A 5 -6.75 -6.18 -10.68
CA SER A 5 -7.35 -6.23 -9.35
C SER A 5 -6.62 -7.22 -8.46
N PHE A 6 -6.47 -6.85 -7.19
CA PHE A 6 -5.95 -7.73 -6.16
C PHE A 6 -6.96 -8.77 -5.69
N THR A 7 -8.24 -8.64 -6.05
CA THR A 7 -9.30 -9.54 -5.59
C THR A 7 -8.97 -11.01 -5.90
N GLY A 8 -9.03 -11.86 -4.87
CA GLY A 8 -8.72 -13.29 -4.97
C GLY A 8 -7.25 -13.65 -4.87
N ARG A 9 -6.32 -12.67 -4.88
CA ARG A 9 -4.88 -12.91 -4.67
C ARG A 9 -4.59 -13.33 -3.23
N VAL A 10 -3.51 -14.06 -3.05
CA VAL A 10 -2.92 -14.37 -1.74
C VAL A 10 -1.60 -13.65 -1.67
N LEU A 11 -1.42 -12.85 -0.62
CA LEU A 11 -0.21 -12.10 -0.35
C LEU A 11 0.45 -12.70 0.89
N ASP A 12 1.78 -12.82 0.85
CA ASP A 12 2.58 -13.16 2.03
C ASP A 12 3.11 -11.85 2.62
N ILE A 13 2.66 -11.52 3.82
CA ILE A 13 3.03 -10.30 4.54
C ILE A 13 3.41 -10.69 5.96
N ASP A 14 4.65 -10.46 6.37
CA ASP A 14 5.21 -10.82 7.68
C ASP A 14 5.00 -12.31 8.01
N GLY A 15 5.21 -13.17 7.00
CA GLY A 15 4.98 -14.62 7.09
C GLY A 15 3.50 -15.03 7.16
N LYS A 16 2.56 -14.08 7.03
CA LYS A 16 1.12 -14.34 7.06
C LYS A 16 0.55 -14.37 5.66
N LYS A 17 -0.18 -15.45 5.37
CA LYS A 17 -0.95 -15.57 4.14
C LYS A 17 -2.27 -14.84 4.25
N LEU A 18 -2.38 -13.71 3.57
CA LEU A 18 -3.56 -12.86 3.52
C LEU A 18 -4.25 -13.03 2.18
N LYS A 19 -5.47 -13.58 2.17
CA LYS A 19 -6.29 -13.64 0.96
C LYS A 19 -7.07 -12.36 0.79
N VAL A 20 -6.89 -11.68 -0.34
CA VAL A 20 -7.69 -10.51 -0.71
C VAL A 20 -9.09 -10.95 -1.05
N TRP A 21 -10.04 -10.60 -0.21
CA TRP A 21 -11.46 -10.89 -0.41
C TRP A 21 -12.09 -9.90 -1.39
N GLU A 22 -11.78 -8.61 -1.21
CA GLU A 22 -12.38 -7.51 -1.95
C GLU A 22 -11.41 -6.33 -2.03
N GLN A 23 -11.31 -5.73 -3.21
CA GLN A 23 -10.67 -4.43 -3.40
C GLN A 23 -11.73 -3.33 -3.20
N LEU A 24 -11.52 -2.47 -2.20
CA LEU A 24 -12.48 -1.47 -1.78
C LEU A 24 -12.33 -0.16 -2.56
N THR A 25 -11.10 0.34 -2.64
CA THR A 25 -10.79 1.60 -3.31
C THR A 25 -9.44 1.52 -4.00
N GLU A 26 -9.29 2.32 -5.05
CA GLU A 26 -8.04 2.50 -5.78
C GLU A 26 -7.89 3.99 -6.10
N PHE A 27 -6.73 4.55 -5.80
CA PHE A 27 -6.40 5.95 -6.03
C PHE A 27 -5.01 6.07 -6.66
N LEU A 28 -4.92 6.85 -7.74
CA LEU A 28 -3.66 7.21 -8.39
C LEU A 28 -3.15 8.51 -7.78
N ASP A 29 -1.97 8.45 -7.17
CA ASP A 29 -1.25 9.61 -6.67
C ASP A 29 -0.27 10.07 -7.76
N PHE A 30 -0.68 11.09 -8.52
CA PHE A 30 0.13 11.63 -9.62
C PHE A 30 1.38 12.36 -9.13
N GLU A 31 1.35 12.93 -7.93
CA GLU A 31 2.49 13.70 -7.39
C GLU A 31 3.65 12.77 -7.02
N LEU A 32 3.34 11.54 -6.65
CA LEU A 32 4.32 10.55 -6.20
C LEU A 32 4.52 9.39 -7.18
N GLY A 33 3.82 9.38 -8.32
CA GLY A 33 3.92 8.26 -9.27
C GLY A 33 3.42 6.93 -8.68
N GLN A 34 2.47 6.96 -7.74
CA GLN A 34 2.08 5.77 -6.96
C GLN A 34 0.62 5.37 -7.18
N ARG A 35 0.37 4.06 -7.12
CA ARG A 35 -0.99 3.53 -6.95
C ARG A 35 -1.20 3.09 -5.51
N ARG A 36 -2.32 3.53 -4.94
CA ARG A 36 -2.76 3.17 -3.59
C ARG A 36 -4.05 2.38 -3.66
N VAL A 37 -4.04 1.19 -3.08
CA VAL A 37 -5.18 0.27 -3.08
C VAL A 37 -5.53 -0.09 -1.65
N LEU A 38 -6.81 0.07 -1.28
CA LEU A 38 -7.33 -0.43 -0.02
C LEU A 38 -8.10 -1.72 -0.28
N THR A 39 -7.78 -2.76 0.47
CA THR A 39 -8.39 -4.07 0.32
C THR A 39 -8.89 -4.61 1.66
N ARG A 40 -9.92 -5.45 1.61
CA ARG A 40 -10.30 -6.33 2.71
C ARG A 40 -9.61 -7.67 2.52
N VAL A 41 -8.88 -8.10 3.55
CA VAL A 41 -8.16 -9.37 3.55
C VAL A 41 -8.67 -10.31 4.63
N ILE A 42 -8.51 -11.60 4.40
CA ILE A 42 -8.76 -12.67 5.36
C ILE A 42 -7.42 -13.36 5.61
N ASN A 43 -6.99 -13.39 6.87
CA ASN A 43 -5.85 -14.22 7.28
C ASN A 43 -6.25 -15.69 7.16
N MET A 44 -5.49 -16.46 6.36
CA MET A 44 -5.85 -17.84 6.05
C MET A 44 -5.61 -18.83 7.20
N GLU A 45 -4.87 -18.45 8.23
CA GLU A 45 -4.58 -19.30 9.39
C GLU A 45 -5.67 -19.21 10.47
N ASN A 46 -6.15 -18.00 10.76
CA ASN A 46 -7.09 -17.74 11.85
C ASN A 46 -8.45 -17.17 11.40
N ASN A 47 -8.65 -16.95 10.10
CA ASN A 47 -9.86 -16.38 9.49
C ASN A 47 -10.22 -14.97 9.97
N LEU A 48 -9.29 -14.25 10.61
CA LEU A 48 -9.53 -12.85 11.00
C LEU A 48 -9.55 -11.96 9.75
N GLN A 49 -10.50 -11.02 9.75
CA GLN A 49 -10.61 -9.99 8.73
C GLN A 49 -9.79 -8.78 9.12
N SER A 50 -9.10 -8.20 8.14
CA SER A 50 -8.33 -6.97 8.32
C SER A 50 -8.41 -6.10 7.06
N LEU A 51 -7.97 -4.85 7.20
CA LEU A 51 -7.73 -3.97 6.07
C LEU A 51 -6.24 -4.02 5.71
N LEU A 52 -5.96 -4.14 4.42
CA LEU A 52 -4.60 -4.06 3.90
C LEU A 52 -4.55 -2.94 2.86
N ARG A 53 -3.70 -1.95 3.12
CA ARG A 53 -3.35 -0.91 2.15
C ARG A 53 -2.09 -1.35 1.42
N ILE A 54 -2.15 -1.34 0.09
CA ILE A 54 -1.06 -1.67 -0.80
C ILE A 54 -0.69 -0.38 -1.53
N CYS A 55 0.58 0.02 -1.44
CA CYS A 55 1.15 1.12 -2.19
C CYS A 55 2.23 0.54 -3.09
N TYR A 56 2.18 0.86 -4.39
CA TYR A 56 3.24 0.47 -5.31
C TYR A 56 3.52 1.61 -6.28
N GLU A 57 4.80 1.75 -6.61
CA GLU A 57 5.29 2.70 -7.61
C GLU A 57 4.88 2.24 -9.00
N LEU A 58 4.65 3.22 -9.85
CA LEU A 58 4.39 3.05 -11.26
C LEU A 58 5.60 3.54 -12.05
N ASP A 59 5.64 3.24 -13.33
CA ASP A 59 6.73 3.66 -14.22
C ASP A 59 6.89 5.19 -14.17
N PRO A 60 8.03 5.73 -13.74
CA PRO A 60 8.25 7.17 -13.69
C PRO A 60 8.05 7.87 -15.03
N GLU A 61 8.28 7.19 -16.16
CA GLU A 61 8.08 7.76 -17.51
C GLU A 61 6.60 8.08 -17.81
N ASP A 62 5.66 7.42 -17.11
CA ASP A 62 4.22 7.69 -17.23
C ASP A 62 3.79 8.94 -16.43
N PHE A 63 4.72 9.58 -15.71
CA PHE A 63 4.51 10.77 -14.90
C PHE A 63 5.42 11.90 -15.40
N ASP A 64 5.01 13.15 -15.18
CA ASP A 64 5.79 14.34 -15.58
C ASP A 64 6.99 14.55 -14.64
N PHE A 65 7.85 13.53 -14.50
CA PHE A 65 9.17 13.64 -13.86
C PHE A 65 10.20 13.96 -14.93
N ASP A 66 10.63 15.22 -15.00
CA ASP A 66 11.44 15.76 -16.11
C ASP A 66 12.86 15.16 -16.15
N ASP A 67 13.35 14.64 -15.02
CA ASP A 67 14.64 13.95 -14.91
C ASP A 67 14.71 12.95 -13.74
N SER A 68 15.83 12.22 -13.65
CA SER A 68 16.07 11.23 -12.60
C SER A 68 16.19 11.83 -11.19
N ALA A 69 16.47 13.13 -11.06
CA ALA A 69 16.53 13.79 -9.77
C ALA A 69 15.11 14.06 -9.24
N GLU A 70 14.18 14.44 -10.12
CA GLU A 70 12.76 14.57 -9.77
C GLU A 70 12.14 13.23 -9.39
N ALA A 71 12.42 12.16 -10.16
CA ALA A 71 11.98 10.81 -9.82
C ALA A 71 12.52 10.35 -8.45
N GLY A 72 13.81 10.57 -8.18
CA GLY A 72 14.41 10.23 -6.89
C GLY A 72 13.86 11.06 -5.72
N PHE A 73 13.51 12.32 -5.95
CA PHE A 73 12.85 13.15 -4.95
C PHE A 73 11.42 12.68 -4.65
N ALA A 74 10.68 12.24 -5.67
CA ALA A 74 9.35 11.67 -5.51
C ALA A 74 9.37 10.36 -4.70
N GLU A 75 10.38 9.51 -4.93
CA GLU A 75 10.63 8.30 -4.15
C GLU A 75 10.86 8.62 -2.67
N GLU A 76 11.80 9.53 -2.35
CA GLU A 76 12.07 9.96 -0.97
C GLU A 76 10.81 10.53 -0.29
N LEU A 77 10.07 11.39 -0.99
CA LEU A 77 8.84 11.97 -0.46
C LEU A 77 7.76 10.91 -0.21
N ALA A 78 7.69 9.89 -1.06
CA ALA A 78 6.73 8.81 -0.91
C ALA A 78 7.04 7.92 0.30
N GLU A 79 8.32 7.63 0.55
CA GLU A 79 8.77 6.93 1.76
C GLU A 79 8.42 7.73 3.02
N GLU A 80 8.70 9.04 3.04
CA GLU A 80 8.34 9.90 4.18
C GLU A 80 6.82 9.93 4.43
N HIS A 81 6.03 10.09 3.37
CA HIS A 81 4.57 10.06 3.45
C HIS A 81 4.06 8.74 4.03
N TYR A 82 4.65 7.62 3.60
CA TYR A 82 4.32 6.31 4.14
C TYR A 82 4.63 6.19 5.64
N CYS A 83 5.82 6.62 6.07
CA CYS A 83 6.20 6.61 7.48
C CYS A 83 5.24 7.46 8.34
N HIS A 84 4.88 8.66 7.89
CA HIS A 84 3.93 9.52 8.59
C HIS A 84 2.54 8.89 8.68
N GLU A 85 2.09 8.22 7.62
CA GLU A 85 0.79 7.55 7.62
C GLU A 85 0.74 6.37 8.60
N VAL A 86 1.80 5.57 8.66
CA VAL A 86 1.94 4.48 9.64
C VAL A 86 1.85 5.02 11.06
N GLN A 87 2.60 6.09 11.36
CA GLN A 87 2.56 6.74 12.68
C GLN A 87 1.17 7.27 13.02
N LEU A 88 0.52 7.96 12.09
CA LEU A 88 -0.83 8.49 12.27
C LEU A 88 -1.84 7.36 12.54
N THR A 89 -1.76 6.27 11.77
CA THR A 89 -2.66 5.12 11.90
C THR A 89 -2.50 4.45 13.26
N ALA A 90 -1.25 4.27 13.72
CA ALA A 90 -0.96 3.74 15.04
C ALA A 90 -1.56 4.61 16.16
N ILE A 91 -1.34 5.94 16.11
CA ILE A 91 -1.87 6.88 17.09
C ILE A 91 -3.40 6.88 17.12
N LEU A 92 -4.05 6.86 15.95
CA LEU A 92 -5.51 6.82 15.87
C LEU A 92 -6.08 5.51 16.40
N GLY A 93 -5.43 4.38 16.11
CA GLY A 93 -5.78 3.07 16.63
C GLY A 93 -5.69 3.00 18.16
N GLU A 94 -4.58 3.47 18.75
CA GLU A 94 -4.39 3.53 20.21
C GLU A 94 -5.47 4.36 20.92
N ARG A 95 -6.00 5.38 20.24
CA ARG A 95 -7.07 6.26 20.75
C ARG A 95 -8.47 5.71 20.50
N GLY A 96 -8.62 4.58 19.84
CA GLY A 96 -9.92 4.02 19.44
C GLY A 96 -10.64 4.85 18.37
N LEU A 97 -9.90 5.69 17.63
CA LEU A 97 -10.41 6.56 16.56
C LEU A 97 -10.23 5.94 15.16
N GLY A 98 -9.67 4.74 15.09
CA GLY A 98 -9.46 3.99 13.86
C GLY A 98 -9.19 2.51 14.14
N PRO A 99 -8.93 1.71 13.09
CA PRO A 99 -8.49 0.33 13.23
C PRO A 99 -7.20 0.23 14.04
N GLU A 100 -7.03 -0.86 14.80
CA GLU A 100 -5.75 -1.16 15.42
C GLU A 100 -4.69 -1.41 14.34
N TYR A 101 -3.59 -0.67 14.42
CA TYR A 101 -2.45 -0.87 13.54
C TYR A 101 -1.70 -2.14 13.96
N TYR A 102 -1.48 -3.04 12.99
CA TYR A 102 -0.78 -4.29 13.23
C TYR A 102 0.70 -4.20 12.85
N HIS A 103 0.99 -4.09 11.55
CA HIS A 103 2.35 -4.09 11.01
C HIS A 103 2.34 -3.58 9.57
N HIS A 104 3.52 -3.31 9.03
CA HIS A 104 3.72 -3.00 7.63
C HIS A 104 4.96 -3.71 7.09
N GLU A 105 5.02 -3.93 5.78
CA GLU A 105 6.17 -4.52 5.11
C GLU A 105 6.41 -3.79 3.79
N THR A 106 7.66 -3.68 3.39
CA THR A 106 8.07 -3.19 2.06
C THR A 106 8.64 -4.37 1.28
N GLN A 107 8.19 -4.55 0.05
CA GLN A 107 8.65 -5.61 -0.84
C GLN A 107 9.19 -4.98 -2.12
N PHE A 108 10.35 -5.45 -2.57
CA PHE A 108 10.94 -5.06 -3.83
C PHE A 108 10.54 -6.08 -4.91
N GLN A 109 10.09 -5.59 -6.05
CA GLN A 109 9.89 -6.44 -7.23
C GLN A 109 11.21 -6.47 -8.01
N GLU A 110 11.72 -7.66 -8.30
CA GLU A 110 12.88 -7.82 -9.20
C GLU A 110 12.50 -7.38 -10.62
N GLU A 111 13.41 -6.66 -11.30
CA GLU A 111 13.28 -6.21 -12.70
C GLU A 111 13.11 -7.36 -13.71
#